data_AF-X0YSB4-F1
#
_entry.id   AF-X0YSB4-F1
#
_cell.length_a   1.000
_cell.length_b   1.000
_cell.length_c   1.000
_cell.angle_alpha   90.00
_cell.angle_beta   90.00
_cell.angle_gamma   90.00
#
_symmetry.space_group_name_H-M   'P 1'
#
loop_
_entity.id
_entity.type
_entity.pdbx_description
1 polymer ?
#
loop_
_entity_poly.entity_id
_entity_poly.type
_entity_poly.pdbx_seq_one_letter_code
_entity_poly.pdbx_strand_id
1 'polypeptide(L)'
;KLLATVLGDESGSRLYWELVDPGLAEQVSLSHCEYNGSGVMMTCLSCDPDTAAENLQRILDVYRGAEADGIAPEELDQAKSKLRSRIVLSS
;
A
#
# COMPACT_ATOMS: atom_id res chain seq x y z
N LYS A 1 8.70 -5.45 -3.05
CA LYS A 1 7.45 -6.22 -3.32
C LYS A 1 6.62 -6.48 -2.06
N LEU A 2 7.12 -7.15 -1.01
CA LEU A 2 6.32 -7.42 0.21
C LEU A 2 5.82 -6.17 0.94
N LEU A 3 6.69 -5.17 1.14
CA LEU A 3 6.29 -3.91 1.78
C LEU A 3 5.15 -3.19 1.02
N ALA A 4 5.24 -3.16 -0.31
CA ALA A 4 4.20 -2.59 -1.16
C ALA A 4 2.86 -3.34 -1.01
N THR A 5 2.90 -4.68 -0.85
CA THR A 5 1.69 -5.48 -0.57
C THR A 5 1.09 -5.18 0.81
N VAL A 6 1.91 -5.02 1.84
CA VAL A 6 1.40 -4.70 3.19
C VAL A 6 0.80 -3.29 3.23
N LEU A 7 1.48 -2.33 2.61
CA LEU A 7 1.09 -0.93 2.73
C LEU A 7 0.02 -0.51 1.71
N GLY A 8 0.03 -1.00 0.47
CA GLY A 8 -0.86 -0.48 -0.58
C GLY A 8 -1.34 -1.49 -1.61
N ASP A 9 -1.56 -2.75 -1.21
CA ASP A 9 -2.36 -3.70 -2.01
C ASP A 9 -3.84 -3.27 -2.05
N GLU A 10 -4.56 -3.68 -3.09
CA GLU A 10 -5.95 -3.24 -3.37
C GLU A 10 -6.98 -3.70 -2.32
N SER A 11 -6.62 -4.65 -1.44
CA SER A 11 -7.47 -5.08 -0.33
C SER A 11 -6.63 -5.40 0.89
N GLY A 12 -7.15 -5.10 2.08
CA GLY A 12 -6.53 -5.51 3.34
C GLY A 12 -5.13 -4.95 3.61
N SER A 13 -4.73 -3.91 2.89
CA SER A 13 -3.48 -3.17 3.14
C SER A 13 -3.75 -2.00 4.08
N ARG A 14 -2.71 -1.42 4.68
CA ARG A 14 -2.88 -0.26 5.58
C ARG A 14 -3.55 0.93 4.87
N LEU A 15 -3.15 1.24 3.64
CA LEU A 15 -3.76 2.34 2.87
C LEU A 15 -5.20 2.03 2.46
N TYR A 16 -5.53 0.75 2.18
CA TYR A 16 -6.91 0.35 1.92
C TYR A 16 -7.82 0.68 3.11
N TRP A 17 -7.41 0.27 4.32
CA TRP A 17 -8.20 0.51 5.52
C TRP A 17 -8.26 1.98 5.93
N GLU A 18 -7.21 2.76 5.69
CA GLU A 18 -7.19 4.18 6.04
C GLU A 18 -8.00 5.05 5.07
N LEU A 19 -8.01 4.72 3.77
CA LEU A 19 -8.54 5.63 2.74
C LEU A 19 -9.72 5.07 1.95
N VAL A 20 -9.67 3.79 1.58
CA VAL A 20 -10.68 3.22 0.66
C VAL A 20 -11.89 2.71 1.43
N ASP A 21 -11.68 1.94 2.50
CA ASP A 21 -12.77 1.41 3.33
C ASP A 21 -13.66 2.53 3.92
N PRO A 22 -13.11 3.65 4.43
CA PRO A 22 -13.92 4.76 4.93
C PRO A 22 -14.52 5.65 3.84
N GLY A 23 -14.20 5.41 2.56
CA GLY A 23 -14.67 6.20 1.43
C GLY A 23 -14.00 7.56 1.25
N LEU A 24 -12.78 7.75 1.76
CA LEU A 24 -12.00 8.99 1.57
C LEU A 24 -11.35 9.08 0.19
N ALA A 25 -11.13 7.94 -0.46
CA ALA A 25 -10.56 7.82 -1.79
C ALA A 25 -11.24 6.68 -2.55
N GLU A 26 -11.45 6.83 -3.87
CA GLU A 26 -11.97 5.74 -4.69
C GLU A 26 -10.92 4.65 -4.90
N GLN A 27 -9.66 5.05 -4.98
CA GLN A 27 -8.55 4.11 -5.17
C GLN A 27 -7.26 4.66 -4.58
N VAL A 28 -6.50 3.77 -3.92
CA VAL A 28 -5.11 4.01 -3.54
C VAL A 28 -4.31 2.74 -3.80
N SER A 29 -3.11 2.88 -4.34
CA SER A 29 -2.20 1.74 -4.53
C SER A 29 -0.75 2.14 -4.32
N LEU A 30 0.06 1.17 -3.88
CA LEU A 30 1.51 1.31 -3.77
C LEU A 30 2.19 0.25 -4.63
N SER A 31 3.02 0.71 -5.56
CA SER A 31 3.80 -0.15 -6.45
C SER A 31 5.29 -0.06 -6.15
N HIS A 32 6.00 -1.19 -6.30
CA HIS A 32 7.47 -1.22 -6.30
C HIS A 32 7.98 -1.35 -7.73
N CYS A 33 8.58 -0.30 -8.26
CA CYS A 33 9.17 -0.28 -9.60
C CYS A 33 10.68 -0.42 -9.50
N GLU A 34 11.21 -1.48 -10.09
CA GLU A 34 12.64 -1.79 -10.12
C GLU A 34 13.24 -1.30 -11.45
N TYR A 35 14.38 -0.62 -11.37
CA TYR A 35 15.13 -0.12 -12.52
C TYR A 35 16.60 -0.57 -12.40
N ASN A 36 17.37 -0.44 -13.48
CA ASN A 36 18.78 -0.80 -13.43
C ASN A 36 19.56 0.19 -12.56
N GLY A 37 19.99 -0.25 -11.37
CA GLY A 37 20.75 0.56 -10.42
C GLY A 37 19.91 1.47 -9.51
N SER A 38 18.57 1.40 -9.59
CA SER A 38 17.67 2.18 -8.74
C SER A 38 16.29 1.53 -8.59
N GLY A 39 15.48 2.03 -7.67
CA GLY A 39 14.11 1.61 -7.49
C GLY A 39 13.27 2.72 -6.89
N VAL A 40 11.96 2.64 -7.08
CA VAL A 40 11.00 3.60 -6.52
C VAL A 40 9.79 2.86 -5.96
N MET A 41 9.32 3.35 -4.81
CA MET A 41 8.00 3.05 -4.29
C MET A 41 7.07 4.17 -4.77
N MET A 42 6.09 3.83 -5.58
CA MET A 42 5.21 4.81 -6.22
C MET A 42 3.78 4.61 -5.74
N THR A 43 3.24 5.66 -5.12
CA THR A 43 1.86 5.71 -4.65
C THR A 43 0.99 6.39 -5.69
N CYS A 44 -0.14 5.78 -6.03
CA CYS A 44 -1.17 6.40 -6.85
C CYS A 44 -2.44 6.58 -6.01
N LEU A 45 -3.05 7.76 -6.08
CA LEU A 45 -4.27 8.12 -5.36
C LEU A 45 -5.29 8.69 -6.35
N SER A 46 -6.52 8.19 -6.28
CA SER A 46 -7.71 8.79 -6.87
C SER A 46 -8.67 9.16 -5.74
N CYS A 47 -9.02 10.44 -5.65
CA CYS A 47 -9.97 10.97 -4.68
C CYS A 47 -10.59 12.27 -5.20
N ASP A 48 -11.53 12.81 -4.42
CA ASP A 48 -12.02 14.18 -4.60
C ASP A 48 -10.84 15.19 -4.52
N PRO A 49 -10.73 16.13 -5.49
CA PRO A 49 -9.66 17.13 -5.48
C PRO A 49 -9.65 18.02 -4.23
N ASP A 50 -10.81 18.28 -3.62
CA ASP A 50 -10.92 19.16 -2.44
C ASP A 50 -10.32 18.50 -1.19
N THR A 51 -10.26 17.16 -1.13
CA THR A 51 -9.69 16.39 -0.02
C THR A 51 -8.29 15.84 -0.30
N ALA A 52 -7.76 16.05 -1.51
CA ALA A 52 -6.50 15.45 -1.95
C ALA A 52 -5.31 15.76 -1.03
N ALA A 53 -5.21 17.00 -0.53
CA ALA A 53 -4.12 17.37 0.37
C ALA A 53 -4.19 16.64 1.73
N GLU A 54 -5.40 16.47 2.28
CA GLU A 54 -5.61 15.74 3.52
C GLU A 54 -5.31 14.25 3.34
N ASN A 55 -5.79 13.67 2.24
CA ASN A 55 -5.54 12.26 1.90
C ASN A 55 -4.04 11.99 1.68
N LEU A 56 -3.31 12.90 1.03
CA LEU A 56 -1.86 12.81 0.90
C LEU A 56 -1.17 12.83 2.28
N GLN A 57 -1.66 13.64 3.22
CA GLN A 57 -1.11 13.67 4.57
C GLN A 57 -1.36 12.34 5.30
N ARG A 58 -2.56 11.75 5.18
CA ARG A 58 -2.89 10.42 5.72
C ARG A 58 -1.97 9.33 5.18
N ILE A 59 -1.70 9.34 3.87
CA ILE A 59 -0.74 8.42 3.24
C ILE A 59 0.64 8.55 3.90
N LEU A 60 1.13 9.78 4.07
CA LEU A 60 2.43 10.03 4.71
C LEU A 60 2.45 9.55 6.17
N ASP A 61 1.37 9.72 6.91
CA ASP A 61 1.28 9.29 8.30
C ASP A 61 1.24 7.77 8.43
N VAL A 62 0.58 7.06 7.51
CA VAL A 62 0.66 5.59 7.40
C VAL A 62 2.11 5.14 7.16
N TYR A 63 2.85 5.83 6.30
CA TYR A 63 4.27 5.49 6.04
C TYR A 63 5.16 5.75 7.24
N ARG A 64 5.00 6.89 7.90
CA ARG A 64 5.75 7.22 9.13
C ARG A 64 5.44 6.24 10.25
N GLY A 65 4.17 5.85 10.42
CA GLY A 65 3.79 4.82 11.37
C GLY A 65 4.44 3.47 11.06
N ALA A 66 4.46 3.07 9.79
CA ALA A 66 5.16 1.85 9.37
C ALA A 66 6.68 1.91 9.56
N GLU A 67 7.29 3.08 9.41
CA GLU A 67 8.72 3.29 9.68
C GLU A 67 9.02 3.22 11.19
N ALA A 68 8.18 3.85 12.03
CA ALA A 68 8.38 3.93 13.47
C ALA A 68 8.08 2.61 14.19
N ASP A 69 6.94 1.99 13.87
CA ASP A 69 6.41 0.82 14.57
C ASP A 69 6.75 -0.50 13.86
N GLY A 70 7.24 -0.41 12.62
CA GLY A 70 7.51 -1.55 11.77
C GLY A 70 6.24 -2.20 11.19
N ILE A 71 6.43 -3.41 10.66
CA ILE A 71 5.38 -4.25 10.09
C ILE A 71 5.09 -5.41 11.05
N ALA A 72 3.81 -5.62 11.38
CA ALA A 72 3.43 -6.70 12.28
C ALA A 72 3.65 -8.07 11.62
N PRO A 73 3.99 -9.12 12.39
CA PRO A 73 4.18 -10.47 11.85
C PRO A 73 2.98 -10.99 11.04
N GLU A 74 1.77 -10.71 11.51
CA GLU A 74 0.52 -11.16 10.89
C GLU A 74 0.31 -10.52 9.51
N GLU A 75 0.58 -9.21 9.40
CA GLU A 75 0.52 -8.47 8.13
C GLU A 75 1.53 -9.03 7.12
N LEU A 76 2.74 -9.33 7.59
CA LEU A 76 3.79 -9.89 6.76
C LEU A 76 3.43 -11.29 6.25
N ASP A 77 2.85 -12.15 7.09
CA ASP A 77 2.45 -13.50 6.71
C ASP A 77 1.25 -13.50 5.76
N GLN A 78 0.31 -12.58 5.95
CA GLN A 78 -0.77 -12.35 4.98
C GLN A 78 -0.21 -11.92 3.62
N ALA A 79 0.73 -10.97 3.59
CA ALA A 79 1.36 -10.50 2.35
C ALA A 79 2.13 -11.62 1.62
N LYS A 80 2.89 -12.45 2.35
CA LYS A 80 3.56 -13.63 1.78
C LYS A 80 2.55 -14.61 1.18
N SER A 81 1.43 -14.85 1.86
CA SER A 81 0.39 -15.77 1.39
C SER A 81 -0.23 -15.29 0.08
N LYS A 82 -0.61 -13.99 0.01
CA LYS A 82 -1.11 -13.37 -1.21
C LYS A 82 -0.12 -13.47 -2.38
N LEU A 83 1.17 -13.20 -2.12
CA LEU A 83 2.20 -13.27 -3.15
C LEU A 83 2.37 -14.69 -3.69
N ARG A 84 2.38 -15.71 -2.82
CA ARG A 84 2.46 -17.12 -3.21
C ARG A 84 1.29 -17.51 -4.11
N SER A 85 0.07 -17.14 -3.73
CA SER A 85 -1.13 -17.41 -4.54
C SER A 85 -1.04 -16.76 -5.93
N ARG A 86 -0.58 -15.49 -6.02
CA ARG A 86 -0.38 -14.81 -7.31
C ARG A 86 0.61 -15.54 -8.22
N ILE A 87 1.73 -16.03 -7.67
CA ILE A 87 2.74 -16.77 -8.45
C ILE A 87 2.16 -18.06 -9.04
N VAL A 88 1.43 -18.83 -8.23
CA VAL A 88 0.78 -20.08 -8.68
C VAL A 88 -0.25 -19.81 -9.77
N LEU A 89 -1.04 -18.74 -9.65
CA LEU A 89 -2.07 -18.38 -10.64
C LEU A 89 -1.51 -17.74 -11.92
N SER A 90 -0.26 -17.26 -11.88
CA SER A 90 0.43 -16.71 -13.06
C SER A 90 1.19 -17.75 -13.90
N SER A 91 1.13 -19.02 -13.50
CA SER A 91 1.73 -20.19 -14.19
C SER A 91 0.68 -20.93 -15.00
#